data_AF-K1TCG0-F1
#
_entry.id   AF-K1TCG0-F1
#
_cell.length_a   1.000
_cell.length_b   1.000
_cell.length_c   1.000
_cell.angle_alpha   90.00
_cell.angle_beta   90.00
_cell.angle_gamma   90.00
#
_symmetry.space_group_name_H-M   'P 1'
#
loop_
_entity.id
_entity.type
_entity.pdbx_description
1 polymer ?
#
loop_
_entity_poly.entity_id
_entity_poly.type
_entity_poly.pdbx_seq_one_letter_code
_entity_poly.pdbx_strand_id
1 'polypeptide(L)' 'YGKVVDMLLEQRMKAKAIKTGLQANKIRDELAALGFEVKDTKDGFTWKLNK' A
#
# COMPACT_ATOMS: atom_id res chain seq x y z
N TYR A 1 1.08 8.91 -10.56
CA TYR A 1 0.54 8.08 -9.47
C TYR A 1 1.58 7.18 -8.83
N GLY A 2 2.51 6.57 -9.58
CA GLY A 2 3.39 5.56 -8.99
C GLY A 2 4.24 5.99 -7.81
N LYS A 3 4.87 7.16 -7.88
CA LYS A 3 5.67 7.66 -6.76
C LYS A 3 4.86 7.85 -5.46
N VAL A 4 3.58 8.20 -5.55
CA VAL A 4 2.69 8.38 -4.39
C VAL A 4 2.28 7.01 -3.83
N VAL A 5 1.94 6.07 -4.70
CA VAL A 5 1.57 4.70 -4.30
C VAL A 5 2.77 3.98 -3.68
N ASP A 6 3.97 4.12 -4.24
CA ASP A 6 5.20 3.56 -3.70
C ASP A 6 5.50 4.14 -2.30
N MET A 7 5.34 5.46 -2.11
CA MET A 7 5.52 6.11 -0.81
C MET A 7 4.50 5.64 0.23
N LEU A 8 3.25 5.42 -0.17
CA LEU A 8 2.20 4.86 0.68
C LEU A 8 2.51 3.41 1.08
N LEU A 9 3.01 2.60 0.16
CA LEU A 9 3.36 1.20 0.43
C LEU A 9 4.62 1.07 1.29
N GLU A 10 5.60 1.96 1.13
CA GLU A 10 6.71 2.07 2.08
C GLU A 10 6.22 2.46 3.49
N GLN A 11 5.29 3.42 3.58
CA GLN A 11 4.67 3.77 4.86
C GLN A 11 3.91 2.61 5.47
N ARG A 12 3.28 1.76 4.65
CA ARG A 12 2.63 0.53 5.11
C ARG A 12 3.63 -0.48 5.69
N MET A 13 4.80 -0.66 5.08
CA MET A 13 5.88 -1.49 5.65
C MET A 13 6.38 -0.95 6.98
N LYS A 14 6.59 0.36 7.06
CA LYS A 14 6.99 1.04 8.31
C LYS A 14 5.90 0.93 9.38
N ALA A 15 4.62 1.08 9.01
CA ALA A 15 3.47 0.96 9.91
C ALA A 15 3.28 -0.48 10.43
N LYS A 16 3.57 -1.50 9.60
CA LYS A 16 3.66 -2.91 10.04
C LYS A 16 4.79 -3.10 11.04
N ALA A 17 5.97 -2.52 10.78
CA ALA A 17 7.12 -2.62 11.69
C ALA A 17 6.88 -1.91 13.04
N ILE A 18 6.11 -0.82 13.04
CA ILE A 18 5.80 -0.01 14.23
C ILE A 18 4.56 -0.54 14.98
N LYS A 19 4.03 -1.73 14.62
CA LYS A 19 2.85 -2.39 15.25
C LYS A 19 1.52 -1.62 15.08
N THR A 20 1.49 -0.58 14.25
CA THR A 20 0.30 0.18 13.86
C THR A 20 -0.43 -0.48 12.69
N GLY A 21 -1.05 -1.64 12.92
CA GLY A 21 -1.80 -2.38 11.88
C GLY A 21 -2.98 -1.61 11.27
N LEU A 22 -3.58 -0.67 12.02
CA LEU A 22 -4.66 0.20 11.57
C LEU A 22 -4.24 1.15 10.44
N GLN A 23 -3.06 1.74 10.54
CA GLN A 23 -2.50 2.62 9.51
C GLN A 23 -2.22 1.84 8.21
N ALA A 24 -1.69 0.63 8.34
CA ALA A 24 -1.43 -0.25 7.20
C ALA A 24 -2.72 -0.65 6.46
N ASN A 25 -3.83 -0.82 7.18
CA ASN A 25 -5.13 -1.14 6.57
C ASN A 25 -5.73 0.07 5.86
N LYS A 26 -5.73 1.26 6.47
CA LYS A 26 -6.27 2.48 5.83
C LYS A 26 -5.66 2.76 4.46
N ILE A 27 -4.34 2.67 4.35
CA ILE A 27 -3.63 2.89 3.09
C ILE A 27 -4.09 1.90 2.01
N ARG A 28 -4.30 0.63 2.38
CA ARG A 28 -4.77 -0.40 1.45
C ARG A 28 -6.20 -0.12 1.01
N ASP A 29 -7.07 0.30 1.92
CA ASP A 29 -8.47 0.60 1.62
C ASP A 29 -8.60 1.83 0.71
N GLU A 30 -7.80 2.89 0.94
CA GLU A 30 -7.74 4.07 0.07
C GLU A 30 -7.24 3.72 -1.34
N LEU A 31 -6.19 2.90 -1.45
CA LEU A 31 -5.68 2.44 -2.74
C LEU A 31 -6.72 1.60 -3.48
N ALA A 32 -7.40 0.69 -2.79
CA ALA A 32 -8.47 -0.11 -3.37
C ALA A 32 -9.68 0.75 -3.81
N ALA A 33 -10.07 1.74 -3.01
CA ALA A 33 -11.15 2.67 -3.35
C ALA A 33 -10.85 3.52 -4.60
N LEU A 34 -9.57 3.80 -4.84
CA LEU A 34 -9.09 4.47 -6.05
C LEU A 34 -8.94 3.54 -7.26
N GLY A 35 -9.18 2.23 -7.11
CA GLY A 35 -9.07 1.22 -8.18
C GLY A 35 -7.67 0.63 -8.35
N PHE A 36 -6.77 0.84 -7.39
CA PHE A 36 -5.45 0.21 -7.40
C PHE A 36 -5.52 -1.20 -6.81
N GLU A 37 -5.08 -2.18 -7.59
CA GLU A 37 -4.85 -3.53 -7.13
C GLU A 37 -3.42 -3.64 -6.58
N VAL A 38 -3.29 -3.71 -5.25
CA VAL A 38 -1.99 -3.84 -4.56
C VAL A 38 -1.72 -5.31 -4.24
N LYS A 39 -0.55 -5.80 -4.67
CA LYS A 39 -0.01 -7.12 -4.34
C LYS A 39 1.22 -6.97 -3.46
N ASP A 40 1.16 -7.50 -2.24
CA ASP A 40 2.35 -7.68 -1.41
C ASP A 40 3.22 -8.81 -1.98
N THR A 41 4.53 -8.59 -2.06
CA THR A 41 5.51 -9.62 -2.39
C THR A 41 6.49 -9.78 -1.24
N LYS A 42 7.29 -10.84 -1.26
CA LYS A 42 8.25 -11.12 -0.19
C LYS A 42 9.34 -10.03 -0.08
N ASP A 43 9.69 -9.42 -1.21
CA ASP A 43 10.71 -8.38 -1.33
C ASP A 43 10.13 -6.95 -1.41
N GLY A 44 8.82 -6.78 -1.25
CA GLY A 44 8.18 -5.47 -1.33
C GLY A 44 6.71 -5.55 -1.72
N PHE A 45 6.34 -4.84 -2.76
CA PHE A 45 4.96 -4.70 -3.18
C PHE A 45 4.90 -4.24 -4.63
N THR A 46 3.86 -4.66 -5.32
CA THR A 46 3.55 -4.26 -6.68
C THR A 46 2.12 -3.76 -6.70
N TRP A 47 1.81 -2.81 -7.56
CA TRP A 47 0.44 -2.33 -7.72
C TRP A 47 0.14 -2.12 -9.20
N LYS A 48 -1.13 -2.30 -9.56
CA LYS A 48 -1.63 -1.99 -10.90
C LYS A 48 -2.90 -1.15 -10.78
N LEU A 49 -3.08 -0.18 -11.66
CA LEU A 49 -4.33 0.56 -11.78
C LEU A 49 -5.15 -0.10 -12.88
N ASN A 50 -6.22 -0.79 -12.51
CA ASN A 50 -7.22 -1.23 -13.47
C ASN A 50 -8.22 -0.09 -13.63
N LYS A 51 -7.93 0.82 -14.55
CA LYS A 51 -8.86 1.86 -14.98
C LYS A 51 -8.93 1.88 -16.50
#